data_AF-A0A4R4IIN3-F1
#
_entry.id   AF-A0A4R4IIN3-F1
#
_cell.length_a   1.000
_cell.length_b   1.000
_cell.length_c   1.000
_cell.angle_alpha   90.00
_cell.angle_beta   90.00
_cell.angle_gamma   90.00
#
_symmetry.space_group_name_H-M   'P 1'
#
loop_
_entity.id
_entity.type
_entity.pdbx_description
1 polymer ?
#
loop_
_entity_poly.entity_id
_entity_poly.type
_entity_poly.pdbx_seq_one_letter_code
_entity_poly.pdbx_strand_id
1 'polypeptide(L)'
;APPPADVSLSVPEKAVSSAFPVETPCFPLSHVRLAGTENFPHGLPLRRVAEQGENHCLGAQGINRLMTQLQDQLINHGYVTSRVLVPRQDLHT
;
A
#
# COMPACT_ATOMS: atom_id res chain seq x y z
N ALA A 1 -33.35 -31.78 4.80
CA ALA A 1 -32.68 -30.80 3.93
C ALA A 1 -31.20 -31.19 3.81
N PRO A 2 -30.57 -31.07 2.64
CA PRO A 2 -29.12 -31.29 2.54
C PRO A 2 -28.38 -30.16 3.28
N PRO A 3 -27.20 -30.44 3.85
CA PRO A 3 -26.40 -29.42 4.54
C PRO A 3 -25.94 -28.36 3.53
N PRO A 4 -25.82 -27.09 3.95
CA PRO A 4 -25.30 -26.04 3.08
C PRO A 4 -23.87 -26.40 2.63
N ALA A 5 -23.60 -26.21 1.34
CA ALA A 5 -22.26 -26.39 0.80
C ALA A 5 -21.33 -25.37 1.44
N ASP A 6 -20.28 -25.85 2.09
CA ASP A 6 -19.24 -25.03 2.68
C ASP A 6 -18.38 -24.44 1.55
N VAL A 7 -18.71 -23.20 1.15
CA VAL A 7 -17.99 -22.48 0.09
C VAL A 7 -16.76 -21.85 0.73
N SER A 8 -15.67 -22.60 0.78
CA SER A 8 -14.37 -22.04 1.16
C SER A 8 -13.73 -21.35 -0.05
N LEU A 9 -13.61 -20.03 0.03
CA LEU A 9 -12.85 -19.23 -0.94
C LEU A 9 -11.36 -19.45 -0.66
N SER A 10 -10.74 -20.39 -1.35
CA SER A 10 -9.28 -20.49 -1.42
C SER A 10 -8.75 -19.30 -2.21
N VAL A 11 -8.50 -18.18 -1.55
CA VAL A 11 -7.69 -17.10 -2.16
C VAL A 11 -6.28 -17.67 -2.26
N PRO A 12 -5.71 -17.86 -3.46
CA PRO A 12 -4.29 -18.14 -3.56
C PRO A 12 -3.58 -16.91 -3.00
N GLU A 13 -3.05 -17.02 -1.79
CA GLU A 13 -2.11 -16.07 -1.20
C GLU A 13 -0.84 -16.11 -2.05
N LYS A 14 -0.89 -15.49 -3.23
CA LYS A 14 0.31 -15.17 -3.98
C LYS A 14 1.06 -14.21 -3.07
N ALA A 15 2.09 -14.72 -2.38
CA ALA A 15 2.92 -13.93 -1.50
C ALA A 15 3.44 -12.72 -2.28
N VAL A 16 2.77 -11.59 -2.14
CA VAL A 16 3.19 -10.34 -2.74
C VAL A 16 4.42 -9.98 -1.94
N SER A 17 5.59 -10.10 -2.58
CA SER A 17 6.85 -9.72 -1.96
C SER A 17 6.68 -8.31 -1.36
N SER A 18 7.34 -8.02 -0.24
CA SER A 18 7.35 -6.67 0.33
C SER A 18 8.40 -5.78 -0.35
N ALA A 19 9.33 -6.35 -1.11
CA ALA A 19 10.49 -5.65 -1.65
C ALA A 19 10.17 -4.83 -2.90
N PHE A 20 10.59 -3.57 -2.98
CA PHE A 20 10.37 -2.71 -4.15
C PHE A 20 10.99 -3.25 -5.44
N PRO A 21 10.37 -3.00 -6.61
CA PRO A 21 10.95 -3.38 -7.89
C PRO A 21 12.16 -2.51 -8.22
N VAL A 22 13.10 -3.06 -8.99
CA VAL A 22 14.15 -2.26 -9.65
C VAL A 22 13.56 -1.71 -10.95
N GLU A 23 13.54 -0.39 -11.10
CA GLU A 23 12.93 0.28 -12.25
C GLU A 23 13.76 1.46 -12.75
N THR A 24 13.53 1.87 -14.00
CA THR A 24 14.17 3.03 -14.63
C THR A 24 13.16 3.71 -15.56
N PRO A 25 12.92 5.03 -15.43
CA PRO A 25 13.50 5.95 -14.45
C PRO A 25 13.04 5.65 -13.01
N CYS A 26 13.88 6.00 -12.03
CA CYS A 26 13.54 5.95 -10.61
C CYS A 26 14.05 7.21 -9.90
N PHE A 27 13.37 7.60 -8.82
CA PHE A 27 13.67 8.80 -8.07
C PHE A 27 14.01 8.45 -6.62
N PRO A 28 15.09 9.00 -6.05
CA PRO A 28 15.42 8.78 -4.64
C PRO A 28 14.37 9.46 -3.75
N LEU A 29 13.65 8.67 -2.97
CA LEU A 29 12.67 9.19 -2.02
C LEU A 29 13.32 9.43 -0.67
N SER A 30 13.54 10.69 -0.31
CA SER A 30 14.09 11.02 1.02
C SER A 30 13.02 10.95 2.12
N HIS A 31 11.79 11.37 1.81
CA HIS A 31 10.71 11.44 2.80
C HIS A 31 9.35 11.12 2.18
N VAL A 32 8.51 10.43 2.93
CA VAL A 32 7.10 10.22 2.62
C VAL A 32 6.25 10.93 3.66
N ARG A 33 5.29 11.74 3.21
CA ARG A 33 4.36 12.46 4.08
C ARG A 33 2.96 11.91 3.84
N LEU A 34 2.32 11.50 4.93
CA LEU A 34 0.90 11.14 4.93
C LEU A 34 0.08 12.38 5.31
N ALA A 35 -0.95 12.67 4.52
CA ALA A 35 -1.94 13.71 4.78
C ALA A 35 -3.33 13.08 4.88
N GLY A 36 -4.27 13.72 5.58
CA GLY A 36 -5.63 13.19 5.75
C GLY A 36 -5.73 12.06 6.77
N THR A 37 -4.72 11.89 7.64
CA THR A 37 -4.68 10.81 8.63
C THR A 37 -5.43 11.13 9.93
N GLU A 38 -5.95 12.35 10.08
CA GLU A 38 -6.59 12.86 11.29
C GLU A 38 -7.85 12.10 11.72
N ASN A 39 -8.53 11.45 10.76
CA ASN A 39 -9.75 10.66 11.03
C ASN A 39 -9.44 9.19 11.38
N PHE A 40 -8.16 8.82 11.42
CA PHE A 40 -7.71 7.46 11.69
C PHE A 40 -7.06 7.36 13.07
N PRO A 41 -7.26 6.26 13.81
CA PRO A 41 -6.62 6.06 15.10
C PRO A 41 -5.10 6.01 14.95
N HIS A 42 -4.39 6.67 15.87
CA HIS A 42 -2.93 6.73 15.90
C HIS A 42 -2.23 5.36 15.99
N GLY A 43 -2.95 4.32 16.40
CA GLY A 43 -2.44 2.95 16.47
C GLY A 43 -2.30 2.25 15.10
N LEU A 44 -2.85 2.83 14.03
CA LEU A 44 -2.68 2.27 12.69
C LEU A 44 -1.23 2.46 12.20
N PRO A 45 -0.57 1.39 11.72
CA PRO A 45 0.85 1.45 11.36
C PRO A 45 1.11 2.12 9.99
N LEU A 46 0.26 3.07 9.56
CA LEU A 46 0.38 3.73 8.25
C LEU A 46 1.73 4.42 8.08
N ARG A 47 2.19 5.12 9.12
CA ARG A 47 3.49 5.80 9.08
C ARG A 47 4.65 4.84 8.90
N ARG A 48 4.64 3.70 9.61
CA ARG A 48 5.67 2.68 9.49
C ARG A 48 5.73 2.11 8.07
N VAL A 49 4.57 1.90 7.44
CA VAL A 49 4.52 1.44 6.04
C VAL A 49 5.02 2.54 5.08
N ALA A 50 4.60 3.79 5.28
CA ALA A 50 5.09 4.91 4.47
C ALA A 50 6.62 5.05 4.51
N GLU A 51 7.23 4.91 5.70
CA GLU A 51 8.67 4.97 5.92
C GLU A 51 9.44 3.84 5.20
N GLN A 52 8.79 2.74 4.82
CA GLN A 52 9.44 1.68 4.03
C GLN A 52 9.87 2.17 2.65
N GLY A 53 9.14 3.11 2.05
CA GLY A 53 9.49 3.70 0.75
C GLY A 53 10.60 4.74 0.83
N GLU A 54 10.93 5.24 2.02
CA GLU A 54 12.03 6.18 2.21
C GLU A 54 13.39 5.49 1.96
N ASN A 55 14.37 6.27 1.53
CA ASN A 55 15.73 5.83 1.18
C ASN A 55 15.80 4.76 0.07
N HIS A 56 14.73 4.59 -0.70
CA HIS A 56 14.69 3.77 -1.90
C HIS A 56 14.61 4.63 -3.15
N CYS A 57 15.11 4.11 -4.27
CA CYS A 57 14.85 4.68 -5.60
C CYS A 57 13.58 4.07 -6.15
N LEU A 58 12.47 4.83 -6.16
CA LEU A 58 11.18 4.35 -6.65
C LEU A 58 10.77 5.15 -7.89
N GLY A 59 10.29 4.43 -8.89
CA GLY A 59 9.51 4.95 -10.00
C GLY A 59 8.02 4.64 -9.79
N ALA A 60 7.26 4.63 -10.87
CA ALA A 60 5.80 4.47 -10.81
C ALA A 60 5.37 3.13 -10.19
N GLN A 61 6.11 2.04 -10.41
CA GLN A 61 5.73 0.72 -9.90
C GLN A 61 5.99 0.63 -8.40
N GLY A 62 7.12 1.15 -7.93
CA GLY A 62 7.46 1.23 -6.51
C GLY A 62 6.49 2.09 -5.73
N ILE A 63 6.14 3.26 -6.26
CA ILE A 63 5.14 4.16 -5.65
C ILE A 63 3.77 3.47 -5.56
N ASN A 64 3.31 2.85 -6.65
CA ASN A 64 2.04 2.12 -6.63
C ASN A 64 2.06 0.97 -5.62
N ARG A 65 3.18 0.27 -5.47
CA ARG A 65 3.31 -0.79 -4.45
C ARG A 65 3.19 -0.23 -3.03
N LEU A 66 3.87 0.88 -2.74
CA LEU A 66 3.78 1.55 -1.44
C LEU A 66 2.34 1.99 -1.15
N MET A 67 1.65 2.53 -2.15
CA MET A 67 0.23 2.89 -2.04
C MET A 67 -0.65 1.67 -1.75
N THR A 68 -0.44 0.55 -2.44
CA THR A 68 -1.17 -0.69 -2.19
C THR A 68 -0.93 -1.19 -0.77
N GLN A 69 0.31 -1.18 -0.28
CA GLN A 69 0.62 -1.60 1.09
C GLN A 69 -0.10 -0.72 2.13
N LEU A 70 -0.15 0.60 1.92
CA LEU A 70 -0.92 1.51 2.78
C LEU A 70 -2.42 1.25 2.71
N GLN A 71 -2.94 1.00 1.50
CA GLN A 71 -4.35 0.66 1.28
C GLN A 71 -4.73 -0.65 1.99
N ASP A 72 -3.87 -1.66 1.91
CA ASP A 72 -4.07 -2.96 2.56
C ASP A 72 -4.09 -2.80 4.09
N GLN A 73 -3.24 -1.94 4.67
CA GLN A 73 -3.32 -1.63 6.10
C GLN A 73 -4.68 -1.04 6.49
N LEU A 74 -5.23 -0.13 5.68
CA LEU A 74 -6.56 0.42 5.93
C LEU A 74 -7.63 -0.67 5.86
N ILE A 75 -7.60 -1.52 4.82
CA ILE A 75 -8.56 -2.60 4.63
C ILE A 75 -8.49 -3.62 5.77
N ASN A 76 -7.29 -4.07 6.16
CA ASN A 76 -7.08 -5.05 7.22
C ASN A 76 -7.57 -4.58 8.59
N HIS A 77 -7.68 -3.26 8.78
CA HIS A 77 -8.21 -2.64 9.98
C HIS A 77 -9.67 -2.14 9.84
N GLY A 78 -10.37 -2.52 8.75
CA GLY A 78 -11.80 -2.27 8.56
C GLY A 78 -12.17 -0.96 7.85
N TYR A 79 -11.19 -0.18 7.39
CA TYR A 79 -11.40 1.10 6.71
C TYR A 79 -11.61 0.92 5.19
N VAL A 80 -12.56 0.08 4.81
CA VAL A 80 -12.75 -0.41 3.42
C VAL A 80 -13.22 0.65 2.43
N THR A 81 -13.84 1.74 2.91
CA THR A 81 -14.26 2.88 2.07
C THR A 81 -13.21 3.99 1.97
N SER A 82 -12.04 3.78 2.56
CA SER A 82 -10.92 4.73 2.49
C SER A 82 -10.05 4.46 1.26
N ARG A 83 -9.39 5.51 0.75
CA ARG A 83 -8.51 5.39 -0.41
C ARG A 83 -7.20 6.14 -0.22
N VAL A 84 -6.08 5.47 -0.52
CA VAL A 84 -4.76 6.10 -0.59
C VAL A 84 -4.55 6.66 -2.00
N LEU A 85 -4.13 7.93 -2.07
CA LEU A 85 -3.85 8.63 -3.32
C LEU A 85 -2.50 9.33 -3.22
N VAL A 86 -1.82 9.46 -4.37
CA VAL A 86 -0.64 10.32 -4.51
C VAL A 86 -1.04 11.51 -5.39
N PRO A 87 -0.70 12.75 -5.02
CA PRO A 87 -0.94 13.91 -5.86
C PRO A 87 -0.17 13.76 -7.18
N ARG A 88 -0.58 14.50 -8.22
CA ARG A 88 0.14 14.46 -9.50
C ARG A 88 1.62 14.76 -9.26
N GLN A 89 2.46 13.79 -9.57
CA GLN A 89 3.91 13.89 -9.53
C GLN A 89 4.42 13.83 -10.96
N ASP A 90 5.46 14.61 -11.25
CA ASP A 90 6.18 14.41 -12.50
C ASP A 90 7.18 13.26 -12.30
N LEU A 91 6.90 12.14 -12.95
CA LEU A 91 7.73 10.94 -12.91
C LEU A 91 8.28 10.61 -14.30
N HIS A 92 8.24 11.58 -15.21
CA HIS A 92 8.75 11.48 -16.57
C HIS A 92 10.09 12.17 -16.69
N THR A 93 11.17 11.55 -16.21
CA THR A 93 12.53 11.96 -16.60
C THR A 93 13.54 10.87 -16.30
#